data_AF-K2MZ28-F1
#
_entry.id   AF-K2MZ28-F1
#
_cell.length_a   1.000
_cell.length_b   1.000
_cell.length_c   1.000
_cell.angle_alpha   90.00
_cell.angle_beta   90.00
_cell.angle_gamma   90.00
#
_symmetry.space_group_name_H-M   'P 1'
#
loop_
_entity.id
_entity.type
_entity.pdbx_description
1 polymer ?
#
loop_
_entity_poly.entity_id
_entity_poly.type
_entity_poly.pdbx_seq_one_letter_code
_entity_poly.pdbx_strand_id
1 'polypeptide(L)'
;MCSAFHRNAEHVYLIVFPRLIPALLKNAIDWVSRPYGDNDWAGKAAAIVGTSPGVIGTATAQMHLRTIMISLGGTLMGQPEVFLQYKEGLFDNENAVTDEGTEMFLNGFIDRFVGWVDVAQERVAA
;
A
#
# COMPACT_ATOMS: atom_id res chain seq x y z
N MET A 1 -23.26 -11.51 11.52
CA MET A 1 -23.41 -10.23 12.24
C MET A 1 -22.02 -9.65 12.45
N CYS A 2 -21.52 -8.92 11.45
CA CYS A 2 -20.34 -8.05 11.51
C CYS A 2 -20.67 -6.85 10.62
N SER A 3 -21.49 -5.95 11.14
CA SER A 3 -21.67 -4.62 10.56
C SER A 3 -20.48 -3.76 10.95
N ALA A 4 -20.03 -2.90 10.03
CA ALA A 4 -19.05 -1.83 10.20
C ALA A 4 -17.56 -2.24 10.09
N PHE A 5 -17.16 -2.70 8.90
CA PHE A 5 -15.92 -2.16 8.33
C PHE A 5 -16.26 -0.74 7.86
N HIS A 6 -15.63 0.27 8.45
CA HIS A 6 -15.89 1.68 8.16
C HIS A 6 -15.51 1.95 6.69
N ARG A 7 -16.48 2.20 5.80
CA ARG A 7 -16.27 2.43 4.34
C ARG A 7 -15.57 3.76 3.99
N ASN A 8 -15.14 4.52 5.01
CA ASN A 8 -14.66 5.89 4.87
C ASN A 8 -13.14 6.03 4.82
N ALA A 9 -12.40 4.97 4.49
CA ALA A 9 -10.98 5.11 4.18
C ALA A 9 -10.85 5.83 2.84
N GLU A 10 -10.49 7.11 2.85
CA GLU A 10 -10.17 7.87 1.64
C GLU A 10 -8.82 7.44 1.03
N HIS A 11 -7.98 6.77 1.83
CA HIS A 11 -6.62 6.35 1.46
C HIS A 11 -6.37 4.93 1.95
N VAL A 12 -5.66 4.13 1.15
CA VAL A 12 -5.31 2.77 1.55
C VAL A 12 -3.82 2.53 1.44
N TYR A 13 -3.21 2.13 2.56
CA TYR A 13 -1.84 1.66 2.65
C TYR A 13 -1.83 0.13 2.61
N LEU A 14 -1.13 -0.45 1.65
CA LEU A 14 -0.95 -1.89 1.55
C LEU A 14 0.50 -2.25 1.84
N ILE A 15 0.71 -2.95 2.97
CA ILE A 15 2.03 -3.41 3.41
C ILE A 15 2.18 -4.90 3.06
N VAL A 16 3.24 -5.25 2.32
CA VAL A 16 3.43 -6.61 1.77
C VAL A 16 4.68 -7.29 2.35
N PHE A 17 4.52 -8.57 2.71
CA PHE A 17 5.55 -9.55 3.14
C PHE A 17 5.09 -10.96 2.68
N PRO A 18 5.87 -12.00 2.31
CA PRO A 18 7.19 -12.14 1.67
C PRO A 18 7.04 -12.17 0.11
N ARG A 19 7.78 -13.02 -0.64
CA ARG A 19 7.90 -13.01 -2.14
C ARG A 19 6.57 -12.91 -2.93
N LEU A 20 5.46 -13.30 -2.33
CA LEU A 20 4.10 -13.18 -2.87
C LEU A 20 3.20 -12.51 -1.83
N ILE A 21 2.07 -11.98 -2.31
CA ILE A 21 1.05 -11.36 -1.46
C ILE A 21 0.52 -12.40 -0.45
N PRO A 22 0.42 -12.08 0.85
CA PRO A 22 -0.18 -12.95 1.84
C PRO A 22 -1.59 -13.40 1.44
N ALA A 23 -1.93 -14.66 1.72
CA ALA A 23 -3.29 -15.16 1.54
C ALA A 23 -4.32 -14.33 2.32
N LEU A 24 -3.97 -13.89 3.53
CA LEU A 24 -4.82 -13.03 4.35
C LEU A 24 -5.06 -11.66 3.70
N LEU A 25 -4.01 -11.06 3.14
CA LEU A 25 -4.11 -9.77 2.46
C LEU A 25 -4.99 -9.88 1.20
N LYS A 26 -4.78 -10.93 0.40
CA LYS A 26 -5.62 -11.19 -0.77
C LYS A 26 -7.09 -11.42 -0.38
N ASN A 27 -7.34 -12.18 0.69
CA ASN A 27 -8.70 -12.41 1.19
C ASN A 27 -9.37 -11.09 1.62
N ALA A 28 -8.66 -10.22 2.33
CA ALA A 28 -9.18 -8.90 2.70
C ALA A 28 -9.53 -8.06 1.45
N ILE A 29 -8.65 -8.06 0.45
CA ILE A 29 -8.91 -7.40 -0.85
C ILE A 29 -10.17 -7.95 -1.52
N ASP A 30 -10.33 -9.28 -1.52
CA ASP A 30 -11.47 -9.93 -2.13
C ASP A 30 -12.78 -9.60 -1.42
N TRP A 31 -12.79 -9.51 -0.10
CA TRP A 31 -13.98 -9.11 0.65
C TRP A 31 -14.41 -7.67 0.35
N VAL A 32 -13.47 -6.74 0.27
CA VAL A 32 -13.73 -5.32 -0.01
C VAL A 32 -14.16 -5.10 -1.47
N SER A 33 -13.81 -6.00 -2.38
CA SER A 33 -14.25 -5.94 -3.78
C SER A 33 -15.72 -6.35 -4.00
N ARG A 34 -16.43 -6.71 -2.93
CA ARG A 34 -17.77 -7.30 -2.99
C ARG A 34 -18.76 -6.44 -2.19
N PRO A 35 -20.05 -6.43 -2.58
CA PRO A 35 -20.70 -7.26 -3.61
C PRO A 35 -20.42 -6.84 -5.06
N TYR A 36 -20.79 -7.68 -6.04
CA TYR A 36 -20.55 -7.38 -7.46
C TYR A 36 -21.25 -6.06 -7.86
N GLY A 37 -20.49 -5.14 -8.43
CA GLY A 37 -20.97 -3.78 -8.78
C GLY A 37 -20.81 -2.74 -7.68
N ASP A 38 -20.42 -3.12 -6.46
CA ASP A 38 -20.15 -2.25 -5.32
C ASP A 38 -18.74 -2.53 -4.78
N ASN A 39 -17.73 -2.17 -5.58
CA ASN A 39 -16.33 -2.38 -5.26
C ASN A 39 -15.74 -1.12 -4.62
N ASP A 40 -15.45 -1.20 -3.32
CA ASP A 40 -14.92 -0.07 -2.53
C ASP A 40 -13.47 0.31 -2.87
N TRP A 41 -12.77 -0.48 -3.70
CA TRP A 41 -11.42 -0.16 -4.19
C TRP A 41 -11.41 0.87 -5.33
N ALA A 42 -12.53 1.00 -6.05
CA ALA A 42 -12.59 1.84 -7.24
C ALA A 42 -12.37 3.32 -6.87
N GLY A 43 -11.42 3.96 -7.56
CA GLY A 43 -11.08 5.37 -7.34
C GLY A 43 -10.36 5.68 -6.03
N LYS A 44 -10.02 4.67 -5.22
CA LYS A 44 -9.22 4.90 -4.00
C LYS A 44 -7.77 5.14 -4.37
N ALA A 45 -7.22 6.24 -3.85
CA ALA A 45 -5.79 6.50 -3.89
C ALA A 45 -5.07 5.48 -3.01
N ALA A 46 -4.09 4.78 -3.59
CA ALA A 46 -3.34 3.76 -2.88
C ALA A 46 -1.85 3.82 -3.23
N ALA A 47 -1.04 3.44 -2.25
CA ALA A 47 0.37 3.18 -2.45
C ALA A 47 0.76 1.85 -1.80
N ILE A 48 1.75 1.20 -2.38
CA ILE A 48 2.21 -0.12 -1.98
C ILE A 48 3.64 0.03 -1.48
N VAL A 49 3.86 -0.45 -0.27
CA VAL A 49 5.17 -0.47 0.37
C VAL A 49 5.40 -1.84 1.00
N GLY A 50 6.66 -2.19 1.23
CA GLY A 50 6.98 -3.46 1.84
C GLY A 50 8.45 -3.55 2.18
N THR A 51 8.76 -4.46 3.08
CA THR A 51 10.13 -4.73 3.51
C THR A 51 10.38 -6.23 3.61
N SER A 52 11.60 -6.67 3.30
CA SER A 52 12.00 -8.07 3.45
C SER A 52 13.47 -8.18 3.81
N PRO A 53 13.91 -9.25 4.51
CA PRO A 53 15.34 -9.45 4.81
C PRO A 53 16.24 -9.53 3.56
N GLY A 54 15.68 -9.95 2.42
CA GLY A 54 16.40 -10.04 1.15
C GLY A 54 16.52 -8.70 0.42
N VAL A 55 17.61 -8.55 -0.34
CA VAL A 55 17.95 -7.31 -1.09
C VAL A 55 16.92 -6.87 -2.14
N ILE A 56 16.03 -7.78 -2.56
CA ILE A 56 14.94 -7.47 -3.51
C ILE A 56 13.83 -6.62 -2.84
N GLY A 57 13.78 -6.57 -1.50
CA GLY A 57 12.90 -5.65 -0.77
C GLY A 57 11.42 -5.78 -1.13
N THR A 58 10.91 -7.01 -1.28
CA THR A 58 9.51 -7.33 -1.68
C THR A 58 9.07 -6.91 -3.09
N ALA A 59 9.97 -6.45 -3.98
CA ALA A 59 9.60 -5.94 -5.30
C ALA A 59 8.63 -6.83 -6.10
N THR A 60 8.89 -8.15 -6.14
CA THR A 60 8.00 -9.11 -6.84
C THR A 60 6.58 -9.13 -6.28
N ALA A 61 6.45 -9.13 -4.96
CA ALA A 61 5.14 -9.17 -4.29
C ALA A 61 4.37 -7.86 -4.54
N GLN A 62 5.08 -6.73 -4.51
CA GLN A 62 4.50 -5.42 -4.84
C GLN A 62 4.02 -5.36 -6.29
N MET A 63 4.77 -5.92 -7.25
CA MET A 63 4.34 -5.98 -8.65
C MET A 63 3.06 -6.80 -8.83
N HIS A 64 2.96 -7.96 -8.19
CA HIS A 64 1.72 -8.74 -8.21
C HIS A 64 0.54 -7.95 -7.63
N LEU A 65 0.78 -7.22 -6.53
CA LEU A 65 -0.28 -6.46 -5.87
C LEU A 65 -0.75 -5.28 -6.73
N ARG A 66 0.19 -4.60 -7.41
CA ARG A 66 -0.14 -3.51 -8.36
C ARG A 66 -1.11 -4.00 -9.44
N THR A 67 -0.84 -5.17 -10.03
CA THR A 67 -1.74 -5.76 -11.04
C THR A 67 -3.15 -6.01 -10.49
N ILE A 68 -3.27 -6.54 -9.26
CA ILE A 68 -4.58 -6.79 -8.63
C ILE A 68 -5.31 -5.48 -8.37
N MET A 69 -4.63 -4.50 -7.78
CA MET A 69 -5.23 -3.21 -7.43
C MET A 69 -5.70 -2.44 -8.66
N ILE A 70 -4.94 -2.47 -9.77
CA ILE A 70 -5.36 -1.90 -11.06
C ILE A 70 -6.61 -2.61 -11.58
N SER A 71 -6.67 -3.95 -11.47
CA SER A 71 -7.86 -4.71 -11.92
C SER A 71 -9.13 -4.40 -11.12
N LEU A 72 -8.97 -3.90 -9.90
CA LEU A 72 -10.06 -3.46 -9.02
C LEU A 72 -10.35 -1.95 -9.15
N GLY A 73 -9.75 -1.26 -10.11
CA GLY A 73 -9.98 0.17 -10.35
C GLY A 73 -9.34 1.10 -9.31
N GLY A 74 -8.36 0.61 -8.55
CA GLY A 74 -7.60 1.44 -7.61
C GLY A 74 -6.62 2.38 -8.32
N THR A 75 -6.43 3.58 -7.76
CA THR A 75 -5.55 4.62 -8.32
C THR A 75 -4.19 4.60 -7.59
N LEU A 76 -3.23 3.90 -8.20
CA LEU A 76 -1.92 3.63 -7.58
C LEU A 76 -0.86 4.69 -7.86
N MET A 77 -0.14 5.09 -6.81
CA MET A 77 1.08 5.89 -6.96
C MET A 77 2.18 5.05 -7.64
N GLY A 78 2.70 5.55 -8.77
CA GLY A 78 3.72 4.86 -9.56
C GLY A 78 5.15 5.05 -9.06
N GLN A 79 5.46 6.20 -8.46
CA GLN A 79 6.80 6.57 -7.97
C GLN A 79 6.69 7.47 -6.73
N PRO A 80 7.65 7.42 -5.80
CA PRO A 80 8.79 6.49 -5.76
C PRO A 80 8.37 5.10 -5.29
N GLU A 81 9.11 4.08 -5.71
CA GLU A 81 8.91 2.70 -5.24
C GLU A 81 9.69 2.45 -3.95
N VAL A 82 9.05 1.78 -2.99
CA VAL A 82 9.64 1.50 -1.67
C VAL A 82 9.90 0.00 -1.54
N PHE A 83 11.11 -0.41 -1.94
CA PHE A 83 11.59 -1.78 -1.79
C PHE A 83 12.62 -1.85 -0.66
N LEU A 84 12.16 -1.94 0.59
CA LEU A 84 13.08 -1.88 1.72
C LEU A 84 13.70 -3.24 2.03
N GLN A 85 15.02 -3.25 2.22
CA GLN A 85 15.68 -4.38 2.86
C GLN A 85 15.56 -4.24 4.37
N TYR A 86 14.86 -5.17 5.00
CA TYR A 86 14.81 -5.25 6.45
C TYR A 86 16.18 -5.68 7.00
N LYS A 87 16.69 -4.91 7.95
CA LYS A 87 17.88 -5.24 8.74
C LYS A 87 17.50 -5.21 10.21
N GLU A 88 18.14 -6.07 10.99
CA GLU A 88 17.99 -6.01 12.45
C GLU A 88 18.42 -4.63 12.95
N GLY A 89 17.61 -4.04 13.84
CA GLY A 89 17.83 -2.70 14.34
C GLY A 89 17.37 -1.56 13.41
N LEU A 90 16.78 -1.83 12.24
CA LEU A 90 16.22 -0.79 11.36
C LEU A 90 15.04 -0.03 12.01
N PHE A 91 14.27 -0.74 12.84
CA PHE A 91 13.22 -0.17 13.67
C PHE A 91 13.59 -0.42 15.13
N ASP A 92 13.40 0.59 15.97
CA ASP A 92 13.61 0.46 17.42
C ASP A 92 12.37 -0.12 18.13
N ASN A 93 12.43 -0.19 19.46
CA ASN A 93 11.33 -0.71 20.28
C ASN A 93 10.09 0.18 20.31
N GLU A 94 10.21 1.43 19.84
CA GLU A 94 9.11 2.40 19.73
C GLU A 94 8.54 2.44 18.30
N ASN A 95 9.06 1.61 17.39
CA ASN A 95 8.78 1.58 15.94
C ASN A 95 9.28 2.81 15.18
N ALA A 96 10.24 3.55 15.73
CA ALA A 96 10.93 4.61 15.00
C ALA A 96 12.00 4.01 14.07
N VAL A 97 12.24 4.69 12.95
CA VAL A 97 13.28 4.30 11.99
C VAL A 97 14.62 4.78 12.55
N THR A 98 15.58 3.88 12.71
CA THR A 98 16.87 4.20 13.34
C THR A 98 17.91 4.76 12.36
N ASP A 99 17.71 4.52 11.06
CA ASP A 99 18.58 4.98 9.99
C ASP A 99 18.03 6.29 9.40
N GLU A 100 18.76 7.40 9.62
CA GLU A 100 18.36 8.74 9.17
C GLU A 100 18.10 8.80 7.65
N GLY A 101 18.86 8.05 6.85
CA GLY A 101 18.69 7.99 5.40
C GLY A 101 17.36 7.34 4.99
N THR A 102 17.01 6.23 5.64
CA THR A 102 15.74 5.52 5.46
C THR A 102 14.57 6.35 5.97
N GLU A 103 14.73 7.03 7.10
CA GLU A 103 13.71 7.92 7.65
C GLU A 103 13.42 9.07 6.67
N MET A 104 14.45 9.75 6.18
CA MET A 104 14.30 10.82 5.19
C MET A 104 13.64 10.31 3.90
N PHE A 105 14.02 9.12 3.42
CA PHE A 105 13.40 8.50 2.25
C PHE A 105 11.92 8.19 2.46
N LEU A 106 11.55 7.63 3.61
CA LEU A 106 10.17 7.30 3.96
C LEU A 106 9.31 8.55 4.15
N ASN A 107 9.84 9.59 4.80
CA ASN A 107 9.16 10.88 4.92
C ASN A 107 8.90 11.49 3.54
N GLY A 108 9.91 11.50 2.66
CA GLY A 108 9.73 11.98 1.28
C GLY A 108 8.81 11.10 0.41
N PHE A 109 8.60 9.84 0.77
CA PHE A 109 7.57 8.99 0.16
C PHE A 109 6.17 9.38 0.66
N ILE A 110 6.03 9.61 1.97
CA ILE A 110 4.77 10.05 2.59
C ILE A 110 4.33 11.40 1.99
N ASP A 111 5.22 12.38 1.89
CA ASP A 111 4.92 13.70 1.30
C ASP A 111 4.38 13.57 -0.13
N ARG A 112 5.00 12.70 -0.94
CA ARG A 112 4.54 12.44 -2.31
C ARG A 112 3.22 11.67 -2.34
N PHE A 113 3.00 10.76 -1.40
CA PHE A 113 1.75 10.04 -1.31
C PHE A 113 0.59 10.96 -0.92
N VAL A 114 0.82 11.89 0.01
CA VAL A 114 -0.17 12.93 0.35
C VAL A 114 -0.50 13.76 -0.88
N GLY A 115 0.49 14.24 -1.63
CA GLY A 115 0.21 14.96 -2.89
C GLY A 115 -0.47 14.09 -3.96
N TRP A 116 -0.17 12.79 -4.00
CA TRP A 116 -0.82 11.84 -4.91
C TRP A 116 -2.31 11.65 -4.60
N VAL A 117 -2.66 11.60 -3.33
CA VAL A 117 -4.04 11.48 -2.87
C VAL A 117 -4.91 12.59 -3.46
N ASP A 118 -4.44 13.84 -3.39
CA ASP A 118 -5.19 15.00 -3.89
C ASP A 118 -5.43 14.86 -5.41
N VAL A 119 -4.37 14.57 -6.16
CA VAL A 119 -4.44 14.36 -7.62
C VAL A 119 -5.32 13.17 -8.00
N ALA A 120 -5.28 12.09 -7.21
CA ALA A 120 -6.07 10.90 -7.46
C ALA A 120 -7.56 11.16 -7.22
N GLN A 121 -7.92 11.93 -6.19
CA GLN A 121 -9.31 12.31 -5.92
C GLN A 121 -9.88 13.20 -7.05
N GLU A 122 -9.10 14.15 -7.56
CA GLU A 122 -9.50 14.98 -8.71
C GLU A 122 -9.80 14.14 -9.97
N ARG A 123 -8.96 13.14 -10.25
CA ARG A 123 -9.12 12.26 -11.43
C ARG A 123 -10.33 11.34 -11.37
N VAL A 124 -10.81 11.02 -10.17
CA VAL A 124 -11.98 10.15 -9.97
C VAL A 124 -13.28 10.97 -10.05
N ALA A 125 -13.22 12.26 -9.76
CA ALA A 125 -14.36 13.18 -9.85
C ALA A 125 -14.64 13.69 -11.28
N ALA A 126 -13.68 13.54 -12.22
CA ALA A 126 -13.77 13.97 -13.61
C ALA A 126 -14.26 12.86 -14.56
#